data_AF-A0A966QEN3-F1
#
_entry.id   AF-A0A966QEN3-F1
#
_cell.length_a   1.000
_cell.length_b   1.000
_cell.length_c   1.000
_cell.angle_alpha   90.00
_cell.angle_beta   90.00
_cell.angle_gamma   90.00
#
_symmetry.space_group_name_H-M   'P 1'
#
loop_
_entity.id
_entity.type
_entity.pdbx_description
1 polymer ?
#
loop_
_entity_poly.entity_id
_entity_poly.type
_entity_poly.pdbx_seq_one_letter_code
_entity_poly.pdbx_strand_id
1 'polypeptide(L)'
;MSFWWLILILVAFILMGVAFAVIFAKLDQVNKGQKKVVSYEDQTKQEVEHVFDNAFREEMRNRGRLHFEKIIGENAMFLQQDLRLTTSQLNDYMKNEITVKLKDEFAKYEKSIMDAKTMAMDSIKKTNDAIEEERAVVSQEVQKQILVEKKQIIDKFEKNMADIINHYVVEAIGNQIDLNDQLEHILGDLEANKEAIREDIGHGA
;
A
#
# COMPACT_ATOMS: atom_id res chain seq x y z
N MET A 1 -64.48 31.07 130.97
CA MET A 1 -63.38 30.77 130.01
C MET A 1 -62.14 30.46 130.82
N SER A 2 -61.77 29.18 130.93
CA SER A 2 -60.62 28.74 131.73
C SER A 2 -59.30 29.02 130.99
N PHE A 3 -58.25 29.35 131.74
CA PHE A 3 -56.89 29.60 131.26
C PHE A 3 -56.35 28.52 130.29
N TRP A 4 -56.81 27.28 130.44
CA TRP A 4 -56.50 26.15 129.57
C TRP A 4 -56.96 26.30 128.10
N TRP A 5 -58.05 27.03 127.85
CA TRP A 5 -58.57 27.22 126.49
C TRP A 5 -57.72 28.20 125.67
N LEU A 6 -57.11 29.19 126.33
CA LEU A 6 -56.19 30.14 125.69
C LEU A 6 -54.89 29.47 125.19
N ILE A 7 -54.38 28.48 125.94
CA ILE A 7 -53.17 27.73 125.56
C ILE A 7 -53.44 26.89 124.29
N LEU A 8 -54.61 26.25 124.20
CA LEU A 8 -54.97 25.44 123.03
C LEU A 8 -55.10 26.27 121.75
N ILE A 9 -55.69 27.45 121.82
CA ILE A 9 -55.83 28.36 120.67
C ILE A 9 -54.44 28.86 120.22
N LEU A 10 -53.56 29.19 121.17
CA LEU A 10 -52.23 29.70 120.88
C LEU A 10 -51.36 28.64 120.19
N VAL A 11 -51.44 27.37 120.62
CA VAL A 11 -50.75 26.25 119.97
C VAL A 11 -51.31 26.00 118.55
N ALA A 12 -52.63 26.11 118.35
CA ALA A 12 -53.23 25.96 117.03
C ALA A 12 -52.76 27.04 116.03
N PHE A 13 -52.60 28.29 116.48
CA PHE A 13 -52.06 29.37 115.64
C PHE A 13 -50.59 29.16 115.27
N ILE A 14 -49.76 28.65 116.21
CA ILE A 14 -48.35 28.34 115.92
C ILE A 14 -48.24 27.23 114.86
N LEU A 15 -49.04 26.17 114.99
CA LEU A 15 -49.04 25.06 114.02
C LEU A 15 -49.51 25.51 112.63
N MET A 16 -50.49 26.41 112.56
CA MET A 16 -50.98 26.97 111.29
C MET A 16 -49.93 27.88 110.62
N GLY A 17 -49.19 28.67 111.40
CA GLY A 17 -48.09 29.50 110.90
C GLY A 17 -46.93 28.68 110.31
N VAL A 18 -46.56 27.57 110.95
CA VAL A 18 -45.50 26.67 110.46
C VAL A 18 -45.92 25.97 109.17
N ALA A 19 -47.17 25.52 109.07
CA ALA A 19 -47.69 24.90 107.85
C ALA A 19 -47.66 25.88 106.65
N PHE A 20 -47.98 27.15 106.87
CA PHE A 20 -47.98 28.17 105.82
C PHE A 20 -46.55 28.49 105.33
N ALA A 21 -45.57 28.57 106.25
CA ALA A 21 -44.17 28.82 105.90
C ALA A 21 -43.57 27.70 105.03
N VAL A 22 -43.91 26.44 105.28
CA VAL A 22 -43.43 25.29 104.49
C VAL A 22 -44.00 25.29 103.07
N ILE A 23 -45.26 25.67 102.90
CA ILE A 23 -45.89 25.79 101.57
C ILE A 23 -45.24 26.93 100.77
N PHE A 24 -44.99 28.08 101.41
CA PHE A 24 -44.36 29.23 100.75
C PHE A 24 -42.91 28.93 100.34
N ALA A 25 -42.14 28.25 101.20
CA ALA A 25 -40.78 27.82 100.89
C ALA A 25 -40.71 26.81 99.73
N LYS A 26 -41.70 25.92 99.59
CA LYS A 26 -41.79 25.00 98.44
C LYS A 26 -42.24 25.69 97.16
N LEU A 27 -43.07 26.74 97.24
CA LEU A 27 -43.51 27.49 96.07
C LEU A 27 -42.36 28.29 95.43
N ASP A 28 -41.44 28.82 96.26
CA ASP A 28 -40.28 29.60 95.79
C ASP A 28 -39.19 28.72 95.12
N GLN A 29 -39.13 27.43 95.46
CA GLN A 29 -38.23 26.48 94.79
C GLN A 29 -38.68 26.07 93.38
N VAL A 30 -39.97 26.23 93.04
CA VAL A 30 -40.48 25.91 91.69
C VAL A 30 -40.11 26.98 90.67
N ASN A 31 -39.77 28.20 91.10
CA ASN A 31 -39.50 29.34 90.21
C ASN A 31 -38.00 29.62 89.95
N LYS A 32 -37.08 28.84 90.51
CA LYS A 32 -35.63 28.93 90.25
C LYS A 32 -35.15 27.97 89.15
N GLY A 33 -35.92 27.91 88.06
CA GLY A 33 -35.59 27.18 86.84
C GLY A 33 -35.13 28.08 85.69
N GLN A 34 -34.22 29.04 85.92
CA GLN A 34 -33.55 29.73 84.80
C GLN A 34 -32.42 28.85 84.27
N LYS A 35 -32.76 27.93 83.35
CA LYS A 35 -31.77 27.30 82.47
C LYS A 35 -31.14 28.40 81.61
N LYS A 36 -29.81 28.51 81.63
CA LYS A 36 -29.05 29.15 80.54
C LYS A 36 -29.47 28.45 79.24
N VAL A 37 -30.16 29.17 78.36
CA VAL A 37 -30.41 28.71 76.99
C VAL A 37 -29.05 28.73 76.30
N VAL A 38 -28.37 27.58 76.28
CA VAL A 38 -27.30 27.35 75.31
C VAL A 38 -27.99 27.33 73.95
N SER A 39 -27.61 28.25 73.07
CA SER A 39 -28.17 28.31 71.72
C SER A 39 -27.93 26.95 71.04
N TYR A 40 -28.98 26.35 70.48
CA TYR A 40 -28.88 25.11 69.69
C TYR A 40 -27.88 25.26 68.53
N GLU A 41 -27.64 26.48 68.08
CA GLU A 41 -26.66 26.82 67.05
C GLU A 41 -25.21 26.56 67.51
N ASP A 42 -24.88 26.83 68.78
CA ASP A 42 -23.54 26.63 69.33
C ASP A 42 -23.28 25.14 69.63
N GLN A 43 -24.30 24.41 70.10
CA GLN A 43 -24.22 22.96 70.27
C GLN A 43 -24.03 22.25 68.93
N THR A 44 -24.76 22.67 67.88
CA THR A 44 -24.62 22.09 66.54
C THR A 44 -23.25 22.39 65.94
N LYS A 45 -22.68 23.59 66.14
CA LYS A 45 -21.33 23.92 65.65
C LYS A 45 -20.25 23.05 66.31
N GLN A 46 -20.33 22.86 67.61
CA GLN A 46 -19.38 22.02 68.36
C GLN A 46 -19.54 20.52 68.00
N GLU A 47 -20.78 20.09 67.72
CA GLU A 47 -21.09 18.74 67.29
C GLU A 47 -20.62 18.47 65.83
N VAL A 48 -20.68 19.47 64.95
CA VAL A 48 -20.12 19.35 63.59
C VAL A 48 -18.58 19.36 63.61
N GLU A 49 -17.97 20.13 64.52
CA GLU A 49 -16.52 20.26 64.61
C GLU A 49 -15.81 18.97 65.04
N HIS A 50 -16.42 18.15 65.91
CA HIS A 50 -15.85 16.84 66.28
C HIS A 50 -16.20 15.71 65.29
N VAL A 51 -17.31 15.81 64.55
CA VAL A 51 -17.63 14.85 63.45
C VAL A 51 -16.64 15.01 62.29
N PHE A 52 -16.12 16.22 62.06
CA PHE A 52 -15.06 16.51 61.11
C PHE A 52 -13.74 16.84 61.80
N ASP A 53 -13.35 16.01 62.78
CA ASP A 53 -12.07 16.17 63.48
C ASP A 53 -10.88 16.04 62.51
N ASN A 54 -9.69 16.43 63.00
CA ASN A 54 -8.48 16.36 62.19
C ASN A 54 -8.12 14.92 61.78
N ALA A 55 -8.52 13.91 62.55
CA ALA A 55 -8.27 12.50 62.23
C ALA A 55 -9.13 12.01 61.06
N PHE A 56 -10.41 12.38 61.02
CA PHE A 56 -11.33 12.10 59.92
C PHE A 56 -10.89 12.82 58.63
N ARG A 57 -10.44 14.07 58.73
CA ARG A 57 -9.88 14.81 57.59
C ARG A 57 -8.61 14.15 57.05
N GLU A 58 -7.75 13.67 57.94
CA GLU A 58 -6.52 12.96 57.55
C GLU A 58 -6.83 11.59 56.93
N GLU A 59 -7.80 10.87 57.48
CA GLU A 59 -8.28 9.61 56.90
C GLU A 59 -8.90 9.82 55.51
N MET A 60 -9.77 10.83 55.35
CA MET A 60 -10.34 11.19 54.05
C MET A 60 -9.26 11.59 53.04
N ARG A 61 -8.23 12.32 53.49
CA ARG A 61 -7.07 12.66 52.64
C ARG A 61 -6.29 11.41 52.23
N ASN A 62 -6.06 10.48 53.17
CA ASN A 62 -5.34 9.24 52.91
C ASN A 62 -6.13 8.30 51.99
N ARG A 63 -7.44 8.12 52.23
CA ARG A 63 -8.33 7.35 51.34
C ARG A 63 -8.44 8.00 49.97
N GLY A 64 -8.55 9.33 49.92
CA GLY A 64 -8.55 10.10 48.67
C GLY A 64 -7.27 9.84 47.88
N ARG A 65 -6.09 9.96 48.51
CA ARG A 65 -4.80 9.65 47.89
C ARG A 65 -4.74 8.21 47.36
N LEU A 66 -5.15 7.24 48.17
CA LEU A 66 -5.18 5.82 47.78
C LEU A 66 -6.12 5.57 46.60
N HIS A 67 -7.32 6.18 46.60
CA HIS A 67 -8.26 6.08 45.49
C HIS A 67 -7.71 6.73 44.21
N PHE A 68 -7.09 7.90 44.31
CA PHE A 68 -6.47 8.55 43.16
C PHE A 68 -5.31 7.73 42.60
N GLU A 69 -4.44 7.21 43.46
CA GLU A 69 -3.32 6.35 43.05
C GLU A 69 -3.83 5.08 42.35
N LYS A 70 -4.88 4.45 42.91
CA LYS A 70 -5.54 3.30 42.28
C LYS A 70 -6.11 3.64 40.91
N ILE A 71 -6.87 4.73 40.79
CA ILE A 71 -7.49 5.15 39.52
C ILE A 71 -6.42 5.50 38.48
N ILE A 72 -5.34 6.19 38.87
CA ILE A 72 -4.23 6.50 37.96
C ILE A 72 -3.53 5.22 37.49
N GLY A 73 -3.28 4.27 38.40
CA GLY A 73 -2.69 2.98 38.07
C GLY A 73 -3.57 2.16 37.12
N GLU A 74 -4.87 2.08 37.39
CA GLU A 74 -5.84 1.39 36.53
C GLU A 74 -5.94 2.05 35.14
N ASN A 75 -6.02 3.39 35.07
CA ASN A 75 -6.08 4.11 33.81
C ASN A 75 -4.78 3.97 32.99
N ALA A 76 -3.62 4.01 33.64
CA ALA A 76 -2.35 3.77 32.97
C ALA A 76 -2.26 2.34 32.43
N MET A 77 -2.77 1.36 33.18
CA MET A 77 -2.85 -0.04 32.75
C MET A 77 -3.76 -0.20 31.53
N PHE A 78 -4.96 0.40 31.55
CA PHE A 78 -5.88 0.36 30.40
C PHE A 78 -5.27 1.03 29.17
N LEU A 79 -4.69 2.21 29.33
CA LEU A 79 -4.02 2.90 28.21
C LEU A 79 -2.90 2.05 27.62
N GLN A 80 -2.06 1.44 28.46
CA GLN A 80 -0.98 0.58 27.99
C GLN A 80 -1.52 -0.66 27.27
N GLN A 81 -2.59 -1.27 27.78
CA GLN A 81 -3.27 -2.39 27.14
C GLN A 81 -3.82 -1.99 25.77
N ASP A 82 -4.52 -0.86 25.69
CA ASP A 82 -5.11 -0.35 24.45
C ASP A 82 -4.05 0.00 23.41
N LEU A 83 -2.95 0.63 23.83
CA LEU A 83 -1.82 0.91 22.93
C LEU A 83 -1.20 -0.38 22.40
N ARG A 84 -1.05 -1.41 23.24
CA ARG A 84 -0.52 -2.71 22.82
C ARG A 84 -1.47 -3.40 21.84
N LEU A 85 -2.77 -3.40 22.12
CA LEU A 85 -3.79 -3.97 21.24
C LEU A 85 -3.84 -3.24 19.90
N THR A 86 -3.87 -1.91 19.92
CA THR A 86 -3.87 -1.06 18.72
C THR A 86 -2.62 -1.30 17.88
N THR A 87 -1.45 -1.42 18.52
CA THR A 87 -0.19 -1.72 17.83
C THR A 87 -0.22 -3.08 17.16
N SER A 88 -0.75 -4.11 17.85
CA SER A 88 -0.90 -5.46 17.26
C SER A 88 -1.86 -5.44 16.07
N GLN A 89 -3.03 -4.83 16.23
CA GLN A 89 -4.04 -4.71 15.17
C GLN A 89 -3.51 -3.94 13.97
N LEU A 90 -2.80 -2.83 14.20
CA LEU A 90 -2.18 -2.05 13.14
C LEU A 90 -1.13 -2.87 12.39
N ASN A 91 -0.28 -3.61 13.11
CA ASN A 91 0.73 -4.48 12.50
C ASN A 91 0.08 -5.58 11.64
N ASP A 92 -0.97 -6.23 12.13
CA ASP A 92 -1.68 -7.28 11.39
C ASP A 92 -2.40 -6.70 10.17
N TYR A 93 -3.05 -5.55 10.32
CA TYR A 93 -3.67 -4.82 9.22
C TYR A 93 -2.65 -4.44 8.15
N MET A 94 -1.52 -3.85 8.54
CA MET A 94 -0.46 -3.45 7.61
C MET A 94 0.12 -4.67 6.88
N LYS A 95 0.41 -5.77 7.57
CA LYS A 95 0.90 -7.00 6.92
C LYS A 95 -0.10 -7.53 5.90
N ASN A 96 -1.38 -7.55 6.24
CA ASN A 96 -2.41 -8.03 5.34
C ASN A 96 -2.56 -7.11 4.13
N GLU A 97 -2.67 -5.80 4.36
CA GLU A 97 -2.82 -4.81 3.29
C GLU A 97 -1.62 -4.80 2.34
N ILE A 98 -0.39 -4.85 2.88
CA ILE A 98 0.84 -4.97 2.08
C ILE A 98 0.80 -6.26 1.26
N THR A 99 0.41 -7.38 1.86
CA THR A 99 0.33 -8.68 1.15
C THR A 99 -0.70 -8.66 0.03
N VAL A 100 -1.88 -8.08 0.28
CA VAL A 100 -2.94 -7.95 -0.73
C VAL A 100 -2.48 -7.05 -1.88
N LYS A 101 -1.93 -5.87 -1.58
CA LYS A 101 -1.44 -4.96 -2.61
C LYS A 101 -0.29 -5.52 -3.41
N LEU A 102 0.67 -6.18 -2.75
CA LEU A 102 1.77 -6.84 -3.46
C LEU A 102 1.25 -7.93 -4.40
N LYS A 103 0.31 -8.77 -3.96
CA LYS A 103 -0.30 -9.79 -4.82
C LYS A 103 -1.03 -9.18 -6.03
N ASP A 104 -1.79 -8.11 -5.82
CA ASP A 104 -2.49 -7.41 -6.90
C ASP A 104 -1.50 -6.81 -7.92
N GLU A 105 -0.46 -6.12 -7.44
CA GLU A 105 0.57 -5.56 -8.31
C GLU A 105 1.37 -6.65 -9.03
N PHE A 106 1.71 -7.77 -8.38
CA PHE A 106 2.36 -8.90 -9.05
C PHE A 106 1.47 -9.52 -10.13
N ALA A 107 0.17 -9.67 -9.90
CA ALA A 107 -0.75 -10.18 -10.91
C ALA A 107 -0.86 -9.23 -12.11
N LYS A 108 -0.87 -7.91 -11.88
CA LYS A 108 -0.81 -6.91 -12.96
C LYS A 108 0.50 -7.00 -13.73
N TYR A 109 1.64 -7.09 -13.04
CA TYR A 109 2.94 -7.22 -13.69
C TYR A 109 3.06 -8.51 -14.51
N GLU A 110 2.60 -9.64 -13.97
CA GLU A 110 2.56 -10.92 -14.69
C GLU A 110 1.76 -10.78 -15.98
N LYS A 111 0.56 -10.17 -15.91
CA LYS A 111 -0.26 -9.90 -17.08
C LYS A 111 0.46 -9.00 -18.10
N SER A 112 1.04 -7.88 -17.66
CA SER A 112 1.78 -6.99 -18.57
C SER A 112 2.98 -7.67 -19.23
N ILE A 113 3.69 -8.55 -18.51
CA ILE A 113 4.79 -9.35 -19.06
C ILE A 113 4.26 -10.35 -20.09
N MET A 114 3.15 -11.03 -19.81
CA MET A 114 2.51 -11.94 -20.76
C MET A 114 2.04 -11.22 -22.04
N ASP A 115 1.43 -10.05 -21.89
CA ASP A 115 0.98 -9.22 -23.02
C ASP A 115 2.19 -8.76 -23.85
N ALA A 116 3.25 -8.27 -23.20
CA ALA A 116 4.49 -7.87 -23.87
C ALA A 116 5.17 -9.04 -24.59
N LYS A 117 5.21 -10.22 -23.96
CA LYS A 117 5.73 -11.45 -24.58
C LYS A 117 4.92 -11.82 -25.83
N THR A 118 3.60 -11.78 -25.75
CA THR A 118 2.71 -12.08 -26.88
C THR A 118 2.94 -11.08 -28.01
N MET A 119 3.00 -9.79 -27.70
CA MET A 119 3.30 -8.74 -28.67
C MET A 119 4.67 -8.92 -29.34
N ALA A 120 5.70 -9.30 -28.58
CA ALA A 120 7.02 -9.58 -29.11
C ALA A 120 7.01 -10.81 -30.04
N MET A 121 6.31 -11.88 -29.64
CA MET A 121 6.14 -13.08 -30.49
C MET A 121 5.43 -12.74 -31.80
N ASP A 122 4.34 -11.96 -31.74
CA ASP A 122 3.61 -11.52 -32.93
C ASP A 122 4.47 -10.62 -33.83
N SER A 123 5.30 -9.76 -33.24
CA SER A 123 6.21 -8.90 -33.99
C SER A 123 7.30 -9.72 -34.68
N ILE A 124 7.91 -10.67 -33.98
CA ILE A 124 8.89 -11.60 -34.55
C ILE A 124 8.28 -12.39 -35.70
N LYS A 125 7.04 -12.89 -35.52
CA LYS A 125 6.33 -13.60 -36.58
C LYS A 125 6.13 -12.72 -37.81
N LYS A 126 5.61 -11.50 -37.63
CA LYS A 126 5.43 -10.54 -38.74
C LYS A 126 6.75 -10.18 -39.42
N THR A 127 7.83 -10.03 -38.66
CA THR A 127 9.16 -9.78 -39.23
C THR A 127 9.66 -10.97 -40.04
N ASN A 128 9.47 -12.20 -39.56
CA ASN A 128 9.83 -13.40 -40.32
C ASN A 128 9.02 -13.51 -41.62
N ASP A 129 7.71 -13.24 -41.56
CA ASP A 129 6.84 -13.26 -42.73
C ASP A 129 7.28 -12.20 -43.76
N ALA A 130 7.60 -10.98 -43.31
CA ALA A 130 8.10 -9.91 -44.17
C ALA A 130 9.49 -10.22 -44.77
N ILE A 131 10.39 -10.84 -43.99
CA ILE A 131 11.71 -11.28 -44.50
C ILE A 131 11.54 -12.35 -45.57
N GLU A 132 10.60 -13.28 -45.41
CA GLU A 132 10.36 -14.33 -46.40
C GLU A 132 9.79 -13.75 -47.70
N GLU A 133 8.87 -12.79 -47.59
CA GLU A 133 8.35 -12.05 -48.75
C GLU A 133 9.47 -11.28 -49.47
N GLU A 134 10.31 -10.55 -48.72
CA GLU A 134 11.45 -9.82 -49.29
C GLU A 134 12.46 -10.77 -49.94
N ARG A 135 12.75 -11.92 -49.33
CA ARG A 135 13.61 -12.95 -49.91
C ARG A 135 13.07 -13.46 -51.23
N ALA A 136 11.77 -13.71 -51.32
CA ALA A 136 11.14 -14.16 -52.56
C ALA A 136 11.26 -13.11 -53.68
N VAL A 137 10.99 -11.83 -53.36
CA VAL A 137 11.13 -10.72 -54.30
C VAL A 137 12.57 -10.55 -54.77
N VAL A 138 13.53 -10.55 -53.83
CA VAL A 138 14.96 -10.43 -54.16
C VAL A 138 15.41 -11.60 -55.02
N SER A 139 14.99 -12.83 -54.70
CA SER A 139 15.34 -14.01 -55.50
C SER A 139 14.82 -13.89 -56.93
N GLN A 140 13.57 -13.44 -57.11
CA GLN A 140 12.98 -13.23 -58.42
C GLN A 140 13.69 -12.13 -59.22
N GLU A 141 14.04 -11.01 -58.59
CA GLU A 141 14.73 -9.91 -59.25
C GLU A 141 16.17 -10.29 -59.63
N VAL A 142 16.87 -11.03 -58.75
CA VAL A 142 18.20 -11.58 -59.06
C VAL A 142 18.15 -12.53 -60.26
N GLN A 143 17.17 -13.45 -60.31
CA GLN A 143 16.99 -14.33 -61.48
C GLN A 143 16.76 -13.54 -62.77
N LYS A 144 15.93 -12.50 -62.70
CA LYS A 144 15.66 -11.62 -63.85
C LYS A 144 16.92 -10.88 -64.30
N GLN A 145 17.72 -10.35 -63.37
CA GLN A 145 18.99 -9.69 -63.70
C GLN A 145 19.99 -10.67 -64.32
N ILE A 146 20.12 -11.90 -63.81
CA ILE A 146 20.95 -12.95 -64.39
C ILE A 146 20.54 -13.22 -65.84
N LEU A 147 19.24 -13.30 -66.14
CA LEU A 147 18.77 -13.51 -67.52
C LEU A 147 19.10 -12.32 -68.43
N VAL A 148 18.95 -11.10 -67.93
CA VAL A 148 19.31 -9.88 -68.68
C VAL A 148 20.81 -9.84 -68.95
N GLU A 149 21.65 -10.11 -67.96
CA GLU A 149 23.10 -10.15 -68.12
C GLU A 149 23.54 -11.28 -69.05
N LYS A 150 22.99 -12.50 -68.89
CA LYS A 150 23.26 -13.62 -69.80
C LYS A 150 22.96 -13.21 -71.24
N LYS A 151 21.81 -12.58 -71.48
CA LYS A 151 21.44 -12.07 -72.80
C LYS A 151 22.43 -11.01 -73.31
N GLN A 152 22.82 -10.05 -72.48
CA GLN A 152 23.79 -9.02 -72.88
C GLN A 152 25.17 -9.61 -73.20
N ILE A 153 25.61 -10.62 -72.45
CA ILE A 153 26.87 -11.33 -72.71
C ILE A 153 26.78 -12.07 -74.05
N ILE A 154 25.69 -12.80 -74.29
CA ILE A 154 25.45 -13.48 -75.58
C ILE A 154 25.41 -12.47 -76.72
N ASP A 155 24.65 -11.38 -76.60
CA ASP A 155 24.55 -10.34 -77.64
C ASP A 155 25.92 -9.71 -77.95
N LYS A 156 26.77 -9.49 -76.93
CA LYS A 156 28.15 -9.00 -77.13
C LYS A 156 29.04 -10.05 -77.78
N PHE A 157 28.92 -11.31 -77.37
CA PHE A 157 29.65 -12.41 -77.97
C PHE A 157 29.27 -12.56 -79.45
N GLU A 158 27.97 -12.56 -79.78
CA GLU A 158 27.46 -12.64 -81.15
C GLU A 158 27.96 -11.50 -82.05
N LYS A 159 28.04 -10.28 -81.51
CA LYS A 159 28.55 -9.11 -82.26
C LYS A 159 30.05 -9.19 -82.51
N ASN A 160 30.80 -9.71 -81.55
CA ASN A 160 32.26 -9.81 -81.62
C ASN A 160 32.74 -11.18 -82.10
N MET A 161 31.83 -12.08 -82.48
CA MET A 161 32.14 -13.49 -82.77
C MET A 161 33.14 -13.62 -83.91
N ALA A 162 33.00 -12.81 -84.97
CA ALA A 162 33.94 -12.78 -86.09
C ALA A 162 35.35 -12.37 -85.64
N ASP A 163 35.48 -11.32 -84.82
CA ASP A 163 36.77 -10.85 -84.29
C ASP A 163 37.40 -11.84 -83.31
N ILE A 164 36.59 -12.44 -82.44
CA ILE A 164 37.03 -13.46 -81.48
C ILE A 164 37.56 -14.69 -82.22
N ILE A 165 36.81 -15.20 -83.19
CA ILE A 165 37.21 -16.38 -83.97
C ILE A 165 38.44 -16.06 -84.81
N ASN A 166 38.49 -14.89 -85.46
CA ASN A 166 39.67 -14.45 -86.21
C ASN A 166 40.92 -14.43 -85.32
N HIS A 167 40.83 -13.86 -84.12
CA HIS A 167 41.94 -13.83 -83.16
C HIS A 167 42.44 -15.24 -82.79
N TYR A 168 41.54 -16.15 -82.41
CA TYR A 168 41.90 -17.51 -82.00
C TYR A 168 42.39 -18.39 -83.16
N VAL A 169 41.84 -18.24 -84.37
CA VAL A 169 42.28 -19.00 -85.55
C VAL A 169 43.69 -18.59 -85.97
N VAL A 170 43.97 -17.28 -85.98
CA VAL A 170 45.30 -16.74 -86.31
C VAL A 170 46.34 -17.11 -85.24
N GLU A 171 45.97 -17.10 -83.97
CA GLU A 171 46.86 -17.50 -82.86
C GLU A 171 47.13 -19.02 -82.84
N ALA A 172 46.11 -19.86 -83.07
CA ALA A 172 46.23 -21.32 -83.05
C ALA A 172 46.99 -21.89 -84.25
N ILE A 173 46.95 -21.21 -85.42
CA ILE A 173 47.59 -21.69 -86.66
C ILE A 173 48.91 -20.95 -86.95
N GLY A 174 49.43 -20.21 -85.95
CA GLY A 174 50.62 -19.37 -86.01
C GLY A 174 51.66 -19.74 -87.09
N ASN A 175 51.84 -18.79 -88.02
CA ASN A 175 53.00 -18.59 -88.89
C ASN A 175 53.33 -19.63 -89.99
N GLN A 176 52.50 -20.64 -90.27
CA GLN A 176 52.87 -21.68 -91.25
C GLN A 176 51.88 -21.91 -92.42
N ILE A 177 50.73 -21.24 -92.48
CA ILE A 177 49.74 -21.44 -93.56
C ILE A 177 49.17 -20.08 -94.00
N ASP A 178 49.22 -19.77 -95.31
CA ASP A 178 48.56 -18.62 -95.91
C ASP A 178 47.05 -18.88 -95.96
N LEU A 179 46.32 -18.32 -95.00
CA LEU A 179 44.93 -18.63 -94.71
C LEU A 179 43.93 -17.55 -95.15
N ASN A 180 44.37 -16.47 -95.81
CA ASN A 180 43.47 -15.36 -96.14
C ASN A 180 42.21 -15.83 -96.90
N ASP A 181 42.38 -16.69 -97.91
CA ASP A 181 41.26 -17.21 -98.70
C ASP A 181 40.40 -18.26 -97.95
N GLN A 182 40.98 -19.00 -96.99
CA GLN A 182 40.24 -20.00 -96.21
C GLN A 182 39.53 -19.39 -95.00
N LEU A 183 40.08 -18.33 -94.41
CA LEU A 183 39.46 -17.56 -93.33
C LEU A 183 38.18 -16.88 -93.81
N GLU A 184 38.17 -16.35 -95.04
CA GLU A 184 36.95 -15.75 -95.61
C GLU A 184 35.84 -16.79 -95.79
N HIS A 185 36.19 -18.02 -96.19
CA HIS A 185 35.23 -19.12 -96.29
C HIS A 185 34.73 -19.59 -94.90
N ILE A 186 35.63 -19.70 -93.91
CA ILE A 186 35.27 -20.10 -92.54
C ILE A 186 34.40 -19.03 -91.86
N LEU A 187 34.73 -17.75 -92.03
CA LEU A 187 33.93 -16.63 -91.54
C LEU A 187 32.57 -16.61 -92.23
N GLY A 188 32.51 -16.84 -93.55
CA GLY A 188 31.26 -16.98 -94.29
C GLY A 188 30.39 -18.14 -93.80
N ASP A 189 30.98 -19.31 -93.53
CA ASP A 189 30.27 -20.46 -92.99
C ASP A 189 29.79 -20.22 -91.54
N LEU A 190 30.58 -19.53 -90.71
CA LEU A 190 30.18 -19.14 -89.35
C LEU A 190 29.07 -18.09 -89.35
N GLU A 191 29.13 -17.13 -90.27
CA GLU A 191 28.09 -16.11 -90.47
C GLU A 191 26.78 -16.78 -90.93
N ALA A 192 26.87 -17.75 -91.85
CA ALA A 192 25.73 -18.51 -92.35
C ALA A 192 25.10 -19.42 -91.29
N ASN A 193 25.91 -19.96 -90.36
CA ASN A 193 25.46 -20.83 -89.27
C ASN A 193 25.24 -20.10 -87.93
N LYS A 194 25.29 -18.77 -87.92
CA LYS A 194 25.20 -17.93 -86.73
C LYS A 194 23.96 -18.19 -85.87
N GLU A 195 22.80 -18.41 -86.49
CA GLU A 195 21.56 -18.70 -85.76
C GLU A 195 21.59 -20.08 -85.09
N ALA A 196 22.23 -21.08 -85.70
CA ALA A 196 22.36 -22.41 -85.10
C ALA A 196 23.31 -22.39 -83.88
N ILE A 197 24.44 -21.67 -83.98
CA ILE A 197 25.39 -21.48 -82.87
C ILE A 197 24.71 -20.76 -81.70
N ARG A 198 23.89 -19.75 -82.01
CA ARG A 198 23.10 -19.01 -81.03
C ARG A 198 22.08 -19.90 -80.31
N GLU A 199 21.44 -20.79 -81.06
CA GLU A 199 20.51 -21.77 -80.50
C GLU A 199 21.24 -22.75 -79.56
N ASP A 200 22.41 -23.28 -79.94
CA ASP A 200 23.21 -24.18 -79.10
C ASP A 200 23.70 -23.50 -77.80
N ILE A 201 24.16 -22.24 -77.87
CA ILE A 201 24.60 -21.48 -76.68
C ILE A 201 23.41 -21.09 -75.79
N GLY A 202 22.25 -20.79 -76.40
CA GLY A 202 21.03 -20.42 -75.70
C GLY A 202 20.46 -21.56 -74.85
N HIS A 203 20.46 -22.77 -75.40
CA HIS A 203 19.98 -23.98 -74.73
C HIS A 203 21.02 -24.57 -73.76
N GLY A 204 22.31 -24.24 -73.94
CA GLY A 204 23.41 -24.80 -73.17
C GLY A 204 23.60 -26.28 -73.52
N ALA A 205 24.73 -26.62 -74.10
CA ALA A 205 25.21 -28.00 -74.08
C ALA A 205 25.40 -28.49 -72.63
#